data_AF-A0A2K3LA27-F1
#
_entry.id   AF-A0A2K3LA27-F1
#
_cell.length_a   1.000
_cell.length_b   1.000
_cell.length_c   1.000
_cell.angle_alpha   90.00
_cell.angle_beta   90.00
_cell.angle_gamma   90.00
#
_symmetry.space_group_name_H-M   'P 1'
#
loop_
_entity.id
_entity.type
_entity.pdbx_description
1 polymer ?
#
loop_
_entity_poly.entity_id
_entity_poly.type
_entity_poly.pdbx_seq_one_letter_code
_entity_poly.pdbx_strand_id
1 'polypeptide(L)'
;MGKNRVGDEIQNKQIIFRDYVIGYTQEADLYISTIKLQVPQGSNAVLVKNMYLSCDPTMQFLMRKDESPLSGSYKYIPGSPIYGFGVAKILDSGHPSFIA
;
A
#
# COMPACT_ATOMS: atom_id res chain seq x y z
N MET A 1 -10.99 -23.96 2.68
CA MET A 1 -10.71 -22.53 2.95
C MET A 1 -12.03 -21.86 3.32
N GLY A 2 -12.15 -21.38 4.56
CA GLY A 2 -13.40 -20.80 5.07
C GLY A 2 -13.79 -19.54 4.29
N LYS A 3 -15.07 -19.43 3.92
CA LYS A 3 -15.65 -18.18 3.41
C LYS A 3 -15.76 -17.22 4.59
N ASN A 4 -14.98 -16.14 4.59
CA ASN A 4 -15.19 -15.04 5.54
C ASN A 4 -16.55 -14.40 5.23
N ARG A 5 -17.34 -14.16 6.28
CA ARG A 5 -18.68 -13.60 6.18
C ARG A 5 -18.60 -12.07 6.19
N VAL A 6 -19.63 -11.43 5.64
CA VAL A 6 -19.81 -9.98 5.77
C VAL A 6 -19.93 -9.65 7.26
N GLY A 7 -18.93 -8.97 7.82
CA GLY A 7 -18.83 -8.62 9.25
C GLY A 7 -17.61 -9.14 10.01
N ASP A 8 -16.81 -10.04 9.42
CA ASP A 8 -15.58 -10.51 10.07
C ASP A 8 -14.50 -9.40 10.02
N GLU A 9 -14.02 -8.93 11.18
CA GLU A 9 -12.89 -8.01 11.26
C GLU A 9 -11.60 -8.76 10.88
N ILE A 10 -11.04 -8.44 9.72
CA ILE A 10 -9.77 -9.02 9.26
C ILE A 10 -8.64 -8.04 9.54
N GLN A 11 -7.57 -8.53 10.16
CA GLN A 11 -6.33 -7.78 10.34
C GLN A 11 -5.62 -7.59 8.98
N ASN A 12 -5.34 -6.35 8.62
CA ASN A 12 -4.57 -6.01 7.42
C ASN A 12 -3.20 -5.45 7.81
N LYS A 13 -2.14 -6.26 7.65
CA LYS A 13 -0.76 -5.83 7.92
C LYS A 13 -0.25 -4.92 6.80
N GLN A 14 0.45 -3.85 7.16
CA GLN A 14 0.99 -2.87 6.24
C GLN A 14 2.45 -2.56 6.57
N ILE A 15 3.26 -2.33 5.54
CA ILE A 15 4.61 -1.75 5.68
C ILE A 15 4.48 -0.24 5.58
N ILE A 16 4.72 0.44 6.68
CA ILE A 16 4.58 1.88 6.83
C ILE A 16 5.94 2.54 6.72
N PHE A 17 5.98 3.62 5.94
CA PHE A 17 7.14 4.49 5.83
C PHE A 17 7.21 5.43 7.04
N ARG A 18 8.33 5.46 7.78
CA ARG A 18 8.44 6.28 9.00
C ARG A 18 8.55 7.76 8.71
N ASP A 19 9.62 8.14 8.04
CA ASP A 19 9.97 9.53 7.72
C ASP A 19 11.02 9.55 6.60
N TYR A 20 11.27 10.73 6.04
CA TYR A 20 12.23 10.91 4.97
C TYR A 20 13.66 10.52 5.35
N VAL A 21 14.30 9.79 4.45
CA VAL A 21 15.63 9.21 4.63
C VAL A 21 16.70 10.15 4.09
N ILE A 22 17.82 10.24 4.80
CA ILE A 22 19.06 10.88 4.32
C ILE A 22 20.05 9.76 3.96
N GLY A 23 20.53 9.73 2.72
CA GLY A 23 21.42 8.67 2.23
C GLY A 23 20.68 7.42 1.79
N TYR A 24 21.10 6.25 2.30
CA TYR A 24 20.56 4.94 1.92
C TYR A 24 19.39 4.53 2.81
N THR A 25 18.36 3.93 2.20
CA THR A 25 17.23 3.33 2.90
C THR A 25 17.65 2.10 3.69
N GLN A 26 17.15 1.99 4.91
CA GLN A 26 17.38 0.89 5.85
C GLN A 26 16.06 0.29 6.31
N GLU A 27 16.10 -0.92 6.87
CA GLU A 27 14.90 -1.58 7.42
C GLU A 27 14.24 -0.73 8.52
N ALA A 28 15.04 -0.02 9.32
CA ALA A 28 14.56 0.84 10.40
C ALA A 28 13.69 2.00 9.91
N ASP A 29 13.77 2.39 8.63
CA ASP A 29 12.93 3.43 8.02
C ASP A 29 11.50 2.94 7.76
N LEU A 30 11.26 1.64 7.94
CA LEU A 30 9.99 0.98 7.74
C LEU A 30 9.51 0.33 9.04
N TYR A 31 8.20 0.10 9.14
CA TYR A 31 7.64 -0.71 10.22
C TYR A 31 6.34 -1.38 9.83
N ILE A 32 6.00 -2.45 10.55
CA ILE A 32 4.73 -3.16 10.35
C ILE A 32 3.67 -2.50 11.25
N SER A 33 2.56 -2.09 10.63
CA SER A 33 1.34 -1.72 11.33
C SER A 33 0.19 -2.64 10.91
N THR A 34 -0.91 -2.61 11.65
CA THR A 34 -2.13 -3.35 11.32
C THR A 34 -3.32 -2.42 11.39
N ILE A 35 -4.14 -2.41 10.35
CA ILE A 35 -5.42 -1.71 10.33
C ILE A 35 -6.58 -2.70 10.27
N LYS A 36 -7.75 -2.28 10.74
CA LYS A 36 -9.00 -2.98 10.50
C LYS A 36 -9.51 -2.61 9.10
N LEU A 37 -9.75 -3.59 8.26
CA LEU A 37 -10.22 -3.36 6.90
C LEU A 37 -11.74 -3.15 6.90
N GLN A 38 -12.21 -2.00 6.39
CA GLN A 38 -13.62 -1.73 6.12
C GLN A 38 -13.79 -1.41 4.64
N VAL A 39 -14.80 -1.99 4.00
CA VAL A 39 -15.09 -1.79 2.57
C VAL A 39 -16.16 -0.70 2.44
N PRO A 40 -15.87 0.44 1.78
CA PRO A 40 -16.88 1.48 1.55
C PRO A 40 -17.98 0.98 0.61
N GLN A 41 -19.22 0.92 1.09
CA GLN A 41 -20.39 0.56 0.27
C GLN A 41 -20.66 1.62 -0.81
N GLY A 42 -21.06 1.18 -2.00
CA GLY A 42 -21.49 2.07 -3.09
C GLY A 42 -20.36 2.80 -3.83
N SER A 43 -19.10 2.41 -3.63
CA SER A 43 -17.96 2.97 -4.37
C SER A 43 -17.68 2.21 -5.68
N ASN A 44 -17.10 2.89 -6.67
CA ASN A 44 -16.53 2.25 -7.87
C ASN A 44 -15.15 1.63 -7.62
N ALA A 45 -14.83 1.31 -6.36
CA ALA A 45 -13.52 0.77 -5.97
C ALA A 45 -13.42 -0.73 -6.26
N VAL A 46 -12.19 -1.22 -6.36
CA VAL A 46 -11.86 -2.64 -6.43
C VAL A 46 -11.10 -3.02 -5.16
N LEU A 47 -11.67 -3.92 -4.37
CA LEU A 47 -10.98 -4.49 -3.22
C LEU A 47 -10.15 -5.68 -3.68
N VAL A 48 -8.88 -5.69 -3.30
CA VAL A 48 -7.94 -6.75 -3.70
C VAL A 48 -7.21 -7.35 -2.51
N LYS A 49 -6.82 -8.60 -2.66
CA LYS A 49 -5.83 -9.29 -1.82
C LYS A 49 -4.48 -9.26 -2.54
N ASN A 50 -3.54 -8.49 -2.03
CA ASN A 50 -2.18 -8.43 -2.58
C ASN A 50 -1.51 -9.82 -2.46
N MET A 51 -0.95 -10.32 -3.57
CA MET A 51 -0.29 -11.63 -3.65
C MET A 51 1.22 -11.49 -3.78
N TYR A 52 1.67 -10.57 -4.63
CA TYR A 52 3.08 -10.29 -4.89
C TYR A 52 3.32 -8.78 -4.99
N LEU A 53 4.48 -8.32 -4.54
CA LEU A 53 4.91 -6.93 -4.61
C LEU A 53 6.27 -6.87 -5.31
N SER A 54 6.45 -5.88 -6.17
CA SER A 54 7.73 -5.57 -6.80
C SER A 54 8.61 -4.76 -5.87
N CYS A 55 9.91 -5.01 -5.92
CA CYS A 55 10.93 -4.19 -5.26
C CYS A 55 11.77 -3.50 -6.33
N ASP A 56 11.30 -2.37 -6.83
CA ASP A 56 11.97 -1.64 -7.91
C ASP A 56 13.02 -0.67 -7.36
N PRO A 57 14.23 -0.60 -7.95
CA PRO A 57 15.29 0.30 -7.46
C PRO A 57 14.89 1.78 -7.38
N THR A 58 13.87 2.19 -8.15
CA THR A 58 13.37 3.56 -8.18
C THR A 58 12.56 3.94 -6.94
N MET A 59 12.01 2.97 -6.20
CA MET A 59 11.19 3.22 -5.00
C MET A 59 11.97 3.99 -3.92
N GLN A 60 13.29 3.79 -3.83
CA GLN A 60 14.12 4.49 -2.85
C GLN A 60 14.11 6.01 -3.03
N PHE A 61 13.95 6.50 -4.27
CA PHE A 61 13.94 7.94 -4.54
C PHE A 61 12.70 8.63 -3.97
N LEU A 62 11.60 7.87 -3.77
CA LEU A 62 10.37 8.35 -3.17
C LEU A 62 10.47 8.50 -1.64
N MET A 63 11.50 7.92 -1.03
CA MET A 63 11.76 7.96 0.43
C MET A 63 12.75 9.04 0.84
N ARG A 64 13.55 9.57 -0.10
CA ARG A 64 14.64 10.49 0.25
C ARG A 64 14.11 11.86 0.64
N LYS A 65 14.71 12.47 1.65
CA LYS A 65 14.52 13.89 1.96
C LYS A 65 15.09 14.71 0.80
N ASP A 66 14.34 15.70 0.31
CA ASP A 66 14.89 16.57 -0.76
C ASP A 66 16.05 17.39 -0.20
N GLU A 67 17.20 17.34 -0.88
CA GLU A 67 18.22 18.38 -0.75
C GLU A 67 17.96 19.54 -1.74
N SER A 68 17.16 19.29 -2.78
CA SER A 68 16.67 20.24 -3.77
C SER A 68 15.34 19.72 -4.32
N PRO A 69 14.31 20.56 -4.57
CA PRO A 69 13.01 20.08 -5.02
C PRO A 69 13.14 19.54 -6.46
N LEU A 70 13.32 18.22 -6.58
CA LEU A 70 13.10 17.55 -7.85
C LEU A 70 11.59 17.62 -8.13
N SER A 71 11.24 18.59 -8.95
CA SER A 71 9.86 18.92 -9.28
C SER A 71 9.16 17.69 -9.89
N GLY A 72 7.99 17.36 -9.32
CA GLY A 72 6.99 16.52 -9.99
C GLY A 72 6.88 15.06 -9.59
N SER A 73 7.71 14.52 -8.68
CA SER A 73 7.52 13.15 -8.18
C SER A 73 6.67 13.10 -6.90
N TYR A 74 5.59 12.32 -6.91
CA TYR A 74 4.79 12.02 -5.71
C TYR A 74 5.62 11.13 -4.78
N LYS A 75 6.20 11.72 -3.73
CA LYS A 75 6.94 11.00 -2.69
C LYS A 75 6.02 10.13 -1.84
N TYR A 76 6.61 9.16 -1.15
CA TYR A 76 5.88 8.47 -0.08
C TYR A 76 5.58 9.44 1.06
N ILE A 77 4.43 9.23 1.69
CA ILE A 77 3.95 10.05 2.79
C ILE A 77 4.40 9.38 4.11
N PRO A 78 5.19 10.07 4.96
CA PRO A 78 5.50 9.60 6.30
C PRO A 78 4.25 9.15 7.07
N GLY A 79 4.34 8.03 7.78
CA GLY A 79 3.23 7.42 8.49
C GLY A 79 2.20 6.67 7.62
N SER A 80 2.40 6.60 6.30
CA SER A 80 1.51 5.87 5.39
C SER A 80 2.14 4.59 4.83
N PRO A 81 1.33 3.61 4.36
CA PRO A 81 1.85 2.44 3.66
C PRO A 81 2.65 2.83 2.41
N ILE A 82 3.76 2.13 2.16
CA ILE A 82 4.45 2.25 0.88
C ILE A 82 3.56 1.68 -0.25
N TYR A 83 3.68 2.25 -1.45
CA TYR A 83 2.98 1.77 -2.64
C TYR A 83 3.96 1.48 -3.79
N GLY A 84 3.59 0.57 -4.66
CA GLY A 84 4.41 0.16 -5.81
C GLY A 84 3.65 -0.82 -6.68
N PHE A 85 4.34 -1.37 -7.68
CA PHE A 85 3.76 -2.38 -8.55
C PHE A 85 3.60 -3.72 -7.81
N GLY A 86 2.57 -4.46 -8.19
CA GLY A 86 2.27 -5.75 -7.60
C GLY A 86 1.20 -6.49 -8.38
N VAL A 87 0.97 -7.74 -7.97
CA VAL A 87 -0.11 -8.58 -8.49
C VAL A 87 -1.04 -8.92 -7.34
N ALA A 88 -2.34 -8.74 -7.56
CA ALA A 88 -3.35 -8.95 -6.55
C ALA A 88 -4.53 -9.73 -7.13
N LYS A 89 -5.27 -10.41 -6.25
CA LYS A 89 -6.53 -11.07 -6.59
C LYS A 89 -7.69 -10.17 -6.19
N ILE A 90 -8.67 -9.99 -7.07
CA ILE A 90 -9.91 -9.26 -6.75
C ILE A 90 -10.70 -10.06 -5.69
N LEU A 91 -11.19 -9.35 -4.67
CA LEU A 91 -12.07 -9.90 -3.64
C LEU A 91 -13.50 -9.37 -3.78
N ASP A 92 -13.65 -8.11 -4.16
CA ASP A 92 -14.92 -7.43 -4.39
C ASP A 92 -14.70 -6.24 -5.33
N SER A 93 -15.73 -5.82 -6.07
CA SER A 93 -15.60 -4.75 -7.08
C SER A 93 -16.93 -4.07 -7.37
N GLY A 94 -16.94 -2.74 -7.28
CA GLY A 94 -17.99 -1.90 -7.85
C GLY A 94 -17.71 -1.48 -9.30
N HIS A 95 -16.58 -1.89 -9.88
CA HIS A 95 -16.15 -1.46 -11.21
C HIS A 95 -16.52 -2.49 -12.28
N PRO A 96 -17.22 -2.12 -13.37
CA PRO A 96 -17.79 -3.09 -14.33
C PRO A 96 -16.74 -3.92 -15.08
N SER A 97 -15.53 -3.39 -15.25
CA SER A 97 -14.44 -4.10 -15.94
C SER A 97 -13.66 -5.09 -15.06
N PHE A 98 -13.89 -5.11 -13.75
CA PHE A 98 -13.14 -5.94 -12.81
C PHE A 98 -14.12 -6.81 -12.03
N ILE A 99 -14.08 -8.12 -12.27
CA ILE A 99 -15.02 -9.09 -11.70
C ILE A 99 -14.28 -9.93 -10.64
N ALA A 100 -14.92 -10.12 -9.49
CA ALA A 100 -14.40 -10.89 -8.35
C ALA A 100 -14.59 -12.41 -8.51
#